data_AF-A0A0T7C0Z9-F1
#
_entry.id   AF-A0A0T7C0Z9-F1
#
_cell.length_a   1.000
_cell.length_b   1.000
_cell.length_c   1.000
_cell.angle_alpha   90.00
_cell.angle_beta   90.00
_cell.angle_gamma   90.00
#
_symmetry.space_group_name_H-M   'P 1'
#
loop_
_entity.id
_entity.type
_entity.pdbx_description
1 polymer ?
#
loop_
_entity_poly.entity_id
_entity_poly.type
_entity_poly.pdbx_seq_one_letter_code
_entity_poly.pdbx_strand_id
1 'polypeptide(L)'
;MSESLERRRQRLETLQQKTKKLEQDIKTADRKLESRKLIILGRYLEQLLARNILDKRVYEENLEKFLTRNVDRELFGYPPLPEEEQPPKKRTKKPDNTKPAPTTTTADTGAQNIPAPLETPKPAQTAAPPTNKGANKGTDKRKKQEENKGHKLPEHQKQDELAAAFDL
;
A
#
# COMPACT_ATOMS: atom_id res chain seq x y z
N MET A 1 -22.14 39.95 -2.04
CA MET A 1 -20.84 39.46 -2.58
C MET A 1 -20.30 38.21 -1.86
N SER A 2 -20.74 37.88 -0.64
CA SER A 2 -20.26 36.76 0.17
C SER A 2 -20.74 35.37 -0.31
N GLU A 3 -21.99 35.24 -0.74
CA GLU A 3 -22.60 33.94 -1.09
C GLU A 3 -21.89 33.20 -2.23
N SER A 4 -21.34 33.94 -3.21
CA SER A 4 -20.60 33.34 -4.33
C SER A 4 -19.27 32.71 -3.90
N LEU A 5 -18.58 33.35 -2.94
CA LEU A 5 -17.32 32.84 -2.39
C LEU A 5 -17.56 31.58 -1.55
N GLU A 6 -18.66 31.55 -0.80
CA GLU A 6 -19.04 30.41 0.02
C GLU A 6 -19.40 29.19 -0.83
N ARG A 7 -20.21 29.37 -1.89
CA ARG A 7 -20.50 28.30 -2.85
C ARG A 7 -19.24 27.76 -3.52
N ARG A 8 -18.26 28.63 -3.81
CA ARG A 8 -16.98 28.21 -4.38
C ARG A 8 -16.16 27.38 -3.39
N ARG A 9 -16.13 27.76 -2.12
CA ARG A 9 -15.44 26.99 -1.06
C ARG A 9 -16.07 25.61 -0.87
N GLN A 10 -17.40 25.51 -0.80
CA GLN A 10 -18.10 24.23 -0.71
C GLN A 10 -17.81 23.31 -1.91
N ARG A 11 -17.76 23.88 -3.13
CA ARG A 11 -17.37 23.11 -4.32
C ARG A 11 -15.94 22.59 -4.24
N LEU A 12 -15.00 23.38 -3.73
CA LEU A 12 -13.61 22.93 -3.57
C LEU A 12 -13.51 21.82 -2.52
N GLU A 13 -14.20 21.97 -1.38
CA GLU A 13 -14.18 20.97 -0.33
C GLU A 13 -14.79 19.64 -0.80
N THR A 14 -15.94 19.68 -1.47
CA THR A 14 -16.55 18.47 -2.04
C THR A 14 -15.67 17.79 -3.08
N LEU A 15 -14.97 18.55 -3.93
CA LEU A 15 -13.99 17.99 -4.87
C LEU A 15 -12.81 17.35 -4.13
N GLN A 16 -12.27 18.01 -3.09
CA GLN A 16 -11.18 17.46 -2.28
C GLN A 16 -11.58 16.18 -1.52
N GLN A 17 -12.82 16.11 -1.03
CA GLN A 17 -13.33 14.90 -0.40
C GLN A 17 -13.48 13.77 -1.40
N LYS A 18 -13.96 14.06 -2.62
CA LYS A 18 -14.05 13.08 -3.71
C LYS A 18 -12.67 12.55 -4.12
N THR A 19 -11.67 13.43 -4.27
CA THR A 19 -10.31 12.99 -4.62
C THR A 19 -9.70 12.11 -3.53
N LYS A 20 -9.84 12.50 -2.25
CA LYS A 20 -9.38 11.67 -1.12
C LYS A 20 -10.04 10.29 -1.10
N LYS A 21 -11.35 10.22 -1.36
CA LYS A 21 -12.08 8.94 -1.44
C LYS A 21 -11.57 8.08 -2.59
N LEU A 22 -11.43 8.65 -3.80
CA LEU A 22 -10.91 7.92 -4.96
C LEU A 22 -9.48 7.41 -4.72
N GLU A 23 -8.60 8.20 -4.10
CA GLU A 23 -7.26 7.77 -3.75
C GLU A 23 -7.25 6.60 -2.75
N GLN A 24 -8.16 6.62 -1.77
CA GLN A 24 -8.33 5.51 -0.84
C GLN A 24 -8.84 4.25 -1.56
N ASP A 25 -9.84 4.41 -2.43
CA ASP A 25 -10.42 3.31 -3.20
C ASP A 25 -9.36 2.67 -4.10
N ILE A 26 -8.57 3.46 -4.83
CA ILE A 26 -7.44 2.98 -5.65
C ILE A 26 -6.43 2.21 -4.79
N LYS A 27 -5.98 2.79 -3.66
CA LYS A 27 -5.05 2.11 -2.75
C LYS A 27 -5.60 0.79 -2.22
N THR A 28 -6.89 0.73 -1.92
CA THR A 28 -7.50 -0.52 -1.46
C THR A 28 -7.63 -1.55 -2.58
N ALA A 29 -7.94 -1.12 -3.81
CA ALA A 29 -7.99 -1.98 -4.98
C ALA A 29 -6.61 -2.57 -5.30
N ASP A 30 -5.56 -1.75 -5.27
CA ASP A 30 -4.17 -2.18 -5.49
C ASP A 30 -3.74 -3.21 -4.45
N ARG A 31 -4.03 -2.98 -3.17
CA ARG A 31 -3.75 -3.95 -2.09
C ARG A 31 -4.48 -5.27 -2.29
N LYS A 32 -5.74 -5.24 -2.74
CA LYS A 32 -6.53 -6.45 -3.04
C LYS A 32 -5.93 -7.23 -4.21
N LEU A 33 -5.55 -6.53 -5.27
CA LEU A 33 -4.88 -7.15 -6.43
C LEU A 33 -3.56 -7.78 -6.02
N GLU A 34 -2.73 -7.07 -5.26
CA GLU A 34 -1.45 -7.59 -4.81
C GLU A 34 -1.60 -8.79 -3.88
N SER A 35 -2.54 -8.74 -2.94
CA SER A 35 -2.87 -9.89 -2.09
C SER A 35 -3.30 -11.10 -2.92
N ARG A 36 -4.11 -10.89 -3.97
CA ARG A 36 -4.54 -11.97 -4.87
C ARG A 36 -3.35 -12.55 -5.65
N LYS A 37 -2.43 -11.72 -6.13
CA LYS A 37 -1.21 -12.19 -6.81
C LYS A 37 -0.36 -13.06 -5.86
N LEU A 38 -0.14 -12.60 -4.63
CA LEU A 38 0.63 -13.34 -3.63
C LEU A 38 0.00 -14.68 -3.29
N ILE A 39 -1.33 -14.76 -3.16
CA ILE A 39 -2.04 -16.02 -2.94
C ILE A 39 -1.83 -16.98 -4.11
N ILE A 40 -2.01 -16.51 -5.34
CA ILE A 40 -1.82 -17.35 -6.54
C ILE A 40 -0.37 -17.84 -6.63
N LEU A 41 0.59 -16.95 -6.38
CA LEU A 41 2.01 -17.29 -6.40
C LEU A 41 2.35 -18.33 -5.31
N GLY A 42 1.81 -18.16 -4.09
CA GLY A 42 1.98 -19.12 -3.01
C GLY A 42 1.46 -20.51 -3.38
N ARG A 43 0.25 -20.59 -3.93
CA ARG A 43 -0.33 -21.86 -4.41
C ARG A 43 0.48 -22.50 -5.54
N TYR A 44 1.01 -21.69 -6.44
CA TYR A 44 1.87 -22.19 -7.51
C TYR A 44 3.18 -22.79 -6.95
N LEU A 45 3.83 -22.11 -6.01
CA LEU A 45 5.04 -22.61 -5.35
C LEU A 45 4.78 -23.91 -4.57
N GLU A 46 3.66 -23.99 -3.84
CA GLU A 46 3.23 -25.23 -3.16
C GLU A 46 3.13 -26.40 -4.14
N GLN A 47 2.56 -26.18 -5.34
CA GLN A 47 2.46 -27.22 -6.37
C GLN A 47 3.83 -27.63 -6.94
N LEU A 48 4.75 -26.68 -7.14
CA LEU A 48 6.10 -26.99 -7.61
C LEU A 48 6.88 -27.82 -6.61
N LEU A 49 6.76 -27.51 -5.32
CA LEU A 49 7.34 -28.30 -4.23
C LEU A 49 6.73 -29.70 -4.17
N ALA A 50 5.40 -29.82 -4.26
CA ALA A 50 4.72 -31.12 -4.24
C ALA A 50 5.13 -32.04 -5.41
N ARG A 51 5.50 -31.45 -6.55
CA ARG A 51 6.00 -32.18 -7.73
C ARG A 51 7.50 -32.44 -7.71
N ASN A 52 8.21 -32.04 -6.65
CA ASN A 52 9.68 -32.07 -6.56
C ASN A 52 10.38 -31.35 -7.72
N ILE A 53 9.72 -30.35 -8.33
CA ILE A 53 10.33 -29.51 -9.38
C ILE A 53 11.28 -28.50 -8.73
N LEU A 54 10.91 -28.03 -7.54
CA LEU A 54 11.71 -27.11 -6.75
C LEU A 54 12.35 -27.88 -5.58
N ASP A 55 13.67 -27.76 -5.43
CA ASP A 55 14.38 -28.42 -4.33
C ASP A 55 13.97 -27.81 -2.99
N LYS A 56 13.42 -28.66 -2.12
CA LYS A 56 12.95 -28.28 -0.78
C LYS A 56 14.05 -27.62 0.05
N ARG A 57 15.31 -28.05 -0.10
CA ARG A 57 16.44 -27.48 0.66
C ARG A 57 16.67 -26.02 0.31
N VAL A 58 16.68 -25.72 -1.00
CA VAL A 58 16.85 -24.36 -1.51
C VAL A 58 15.69 -23.46 -1.07
N TYR A 59 14.47 -24.00 -1.00
CA TYR A 59 13.32 -23.27 -0.47
C TYR A 59 13.49 -22.92 1.01
N GLU A 60 13.82 -23.90 1.86
CA GLU A 60 13.95 -23.71 3.31
C GLU A 60 15.08 -22.73 3.68
N GLU A 61 16.24 -22.83 3.02
CA GLU A 61 17.37 -21.93 3.25
C GLU A 61 17.06 -20.47 2.90
N ASN A 62 16.22 -20.24 1.89
CA ASN A 62 15.85 -18.89 1.50
C ASN A 62 14.64 -18.39 2.30
N LEU A 63 13.69 -19.25 2.64
CA LEU A 63 12.51 -18.89 3.42
C LEU A 63 12.91 -18.30 4.78
N GLU A 64 13.88 -18.90 5.47
CA GLU A 64 14.34 -18.42 6.78
C GLU A 64 14.74 -16.93 6.77
N LYS A 65 15.35 -16.45 5.68
CA LYS A 65 15.80 -15.06 5.51
C LYS A 65 14.65 -14.07 5.39
N PHE A 66 13.47 -14.53 4.95
CA PHE A 66 12.28 -13.70 4.83
C PHE A 66 11.42 -13.68 6.10
N LEU A 67 11.59 -14.66 6.98
CA LEU A 67 10.83 -14.77 8.23
C LEU A 67 11.42 -13.86 9.31
N THR A 68 11.01 -12.59 9.26
CA THR A 68 11.46 -11.53 10.18
C THR A 68 10.66 -11.47 11.48
N ARG A 69 9.46 -12.05 11.53
CA ARG A 69 8.59 -12.04 12.71
C ARG A 69 8.60 -13.42 13.37
N ASN A 70 8.66 -13.44 14.70
CA ASN A 70 8.64 -14.69 15.46
C ASN A 70 7.36 -15.51 15.23
N VAL A 71 6.19 -14.86 15.05
CA VAL A 71 4.93 -15.53 14.71
C VAL A 71 5.03 -16.27 13.36
N ASP A 72 5.65 -15.63 12.36
CA ASP A 72 5.80 -16.25 11.04
C ASP A 72 6.82 -17.40 11.12
N ARG A 73 7.89 -17.28 11.92
CA ARG A 73 8.86 -18.36 12.16
C ARG A 73 8.24 -19.58 12.80
N GLU A 74 7.36 -19.38 13.80
CA GLU A 74 6.65 -20.45 14.48
C GLU A 74 5.74 -21.25 13.53
N LEU A 75 5.05 -20.58 12.59
CA LEU A 75 4.22 -21.25 11.58
C LEU A 75 4.99 -22.23 10.69
N PHE A 76 6.29 -21.99 10.50
CA PHE A 76 7.18 -22.84 9.71
C PHE A 76 8.13 -23.69 10.56
N GLY A 77 7.98 -23.68 11.89
CA GLY A 77 8.81 -24.48 12.81
C GLY A 77 10.25 -23.99 12.99
N TYR A 78 10.54 -22.74 12.63
CA TYR A 78 11.87 -22.15 12.86
C TYR A 78 12.01 -21.62 14.30
N PRO A 79 13.22 -21.66 14.87
CA PRO A 79 13.46 -21.10 16.20
C PRO A 79 13.22 -19.58 16.21
N PRO A 80 12.70 -19.02 17.31
CA PRO A 80 12.47 -17.58 17.41
C PRO A 80 13.79 -16.81 17.27
N LEU A 81 13.74 -15.65 16.61
CA LEU A 81 14.87 -14.73 16.58
C LEU A 81 15.05 -14.13 17.98
N PRO A 82 16.30 -13.95 18.46
CA PRO A 82 16.55 -13.18 19.66
C PRO A 82 15.93 -11.79 19.47
N GLU A 83 15.10 -11.35 20.42
CA GLU A 83 14.59 -9.99 20.43
C GLU A 83 15.80 -9.07 20.56
N GLU A 84 16.30 -8.54 19.44
CA GLU A 84 17.14 -7.36 19.48
C GLU A 84 16.34 -6.32 20.24
N GLU A 85 16.85 -5.92 21.41
CA GLU A 85 16.31 -4.84 22.24
C GLU A 85 16.24 -3.58 21.40
N GLN A 86 15.18 -3.44 20.61
CA GLN A 86 14.91 -2.20 19.90
C GLN A 86 14.67 -1.17 21.01
N PRO A 87 15.43 -0.06 21.02
CA PRO A 87 15.21 0.98 22.01
C PRO A 87 13.73 1.34 21.97
N PRO A 88 13.08 1.42 23.14
CA PRO A 88 11.63 1.53 23.22
C PRO A 88 11.20 2.68 22.29
N LYS A 89 10.47 2.33 21.24
CA LYS A 89 9.81 3.33 20.38
C LYS A 89 8.95 4.14 21.31
N LYS A 90 9.46 5.32 21.73
CA LYS A 90 8.72 6.32 22.50
C LYS A 90 7.47 6.61 21.68
N ARG A 91 6.37 5.94 22.04
CA ARG A 91 5.04 6.31 21.58
C ARG A 91 4.84 7.70 22.14
N THR A 92 5.08 8.72 21.32
CA THR A 92 4.61 10.07 21.60
C THR A 92 3.10 9.95 21.72
N LYS A 93 2.64 9.84 22.96
CA LYS A 93 1.25 10.02 23.31
C LYS A 93 0.86 11.38 22.70
N LYS A 94 -0.09 11.37 21.77
CA LYS A 94 -0.77 12.60 21.37
C LYS A 94 -1.23 13.29 22.66
N PRO A 95 -0.94 14.58 22.87
CA PRO A 95 -1.44 15.29 24.03
C PRO A 95 -2.96 15.34 23.92
N ASP A 96 -3.61 14.76 24.93
CA ASP A 96 -5.03 14.91 25.16
C ASP A 96 -5.32 16.37 25.49
N ASN A 97 -6.28 16.94 24.79
CA ASN A 97 -6.55 18.36 24.79
C ASN A 97 -7.47 18.70 25.97
N THR A 98 -6.90 18.96 27.15
CA THR A 98 -7.64 19.51 28.31
C THR A 98 -7.01 20.82 28.78
N LYS A 99 -7.85 21.84 28.89
CA LYS A 99 -7.60 23.28 29.15
C LYS A 99 -6.80 23.58 30.46
N PRO A 100 -6.26 24.81 30.61
CA PRO A 100 -5.11 25.14 31.45
C PRO A 100 -5.45 25.79 32.80
N ALA A 101 -4.50 25.76 33.74
CA ALA A 101 -4.29 26.79 34.76
C ALA A 101 -2.81 26.79 35.25
N PRO A 102 -2.29 27.93 35.76
CA PRO A 102 -0.87 28.32 35.69
C PRO A 102 -0.12 28.18 37.02
N THR A 103 1.24 28.16 36.98
CA THR A 103 2.16 28.96 37.84
C THR A 103 3.66 28.67 37.59
N THR A 104 4.40 29.75 37.28
CA THR A 104 5.76 30.19 37.72
C THR A 104 6.97 29.23 37.65
N THR A 105 8.01 29.56 36.84
CA THR A 105 9.28 30.28 37.20
C THR A 105 10.23 29.39 38.02
N THR A 106 11.45 29.04 37.57
CA THR A 106 12.66 29.89 37.56
C THR A 106 13.78 29.23 36.74
N ALA A 107 14.71 30.07 36.26
CA ALA A 107 15.92 29.82 35.46
C ALA A 107 16.86 28.69 35.97
N ASP A 108 17.69 28.13 35.08
CA ASP A 108 19.09 28.57 34.94
C ASP A 108 19.95 27.57 34.12
N THR A 109 20.95 28.14 33.42
CA THR A 109 22.22 27.57 32.93
C THR A 109 22.24 26.48 31.84
N GLY A 110 22.61 26.91 30.64
CA GLY A 110 23.92 26.59 30.04
C GLY A 110 24.11 25.22 29.37
N ALA A 111 24.32 25.23 28.05
CA ALA A 111 25.53 24.71 27.39
C ALA A 111 25.28 24.59 25.87
N GLN A 112 25.99 25.44 25.12
CA GLN A 112 26.25 25.25 23.71
C GLN A 112 27.01 23.94 23.52
N ASN A 113 26.51 23.04 22.68
CA ASN A 113 27.36 22.03 22.07
C ASN A 113 26.82 21.69 20.67
N ILE A 114 27.45 22.28 19.66
CA ILE A 114 27.22 22.00 18.24
C ILE A 114 28.31 21.03 17.80
N PRO A 115 28.02 19.75 17.55
CA PRO A 115 28.92 18.90 16.78
C PRO A 115 28.66 19.07 15.28
N ALA A 116 29.78 19.21 14.56
CA ALA A 116 29.91 19.48 13.13
C ALA A 116 29.21 18.44 12.22
N PRO A 117 28.73 18.84 11.03
CA PRO A 117 28.36 17.89 10.00
C PRO A 117 29.61 17.27 9.36
N LEU A 118 29.64 15.94 9.46
CA LEU A 118 30.61 15.01 8.91
C LEU A 118 30.67 15.08 7.38
N GLU A 119 31.88 14.83 6.90
CA GLU A 119 32.35 14.86 5.52
C GLU A 119 31.46 14.09 4.53
N THR A 120 31.21 14.72 3.38
CA THR A 120 30.66 14.06 2.19
C THR A 120 31.73 13.23 1.47
N PRO A 121 31.58 11.90 1.32
CA PRO A 121 32.41 11.15 0.40
C PRO A 121 31.91 11.29 -1.05
N LYS A 122 32.88 11.61 -1.89
CA LYS A 122 32.91 11.62 -3.36
C LYS A 122 32.50 10.27 -3.97
N PRO A 123 31.56 10.20 -4.92
CA PRO A 123 31.48 9.07 -5.84
C PRO A 123 32.39 9.30 -7.04
N ALA A 124 33.44 8.48 -7.14
CA ALA A 124 34.21 8.28 -8.36
C ALA A 124 33.42 7.36 -9.32
N GLN A 125 33.28 7.84 -10.56
CA GLN A 125 33.28 7.11 -11.84
C GLN A 125 32.75 5.68 -11.89
N THR A 126 31.74 5.42 -12.74
CA THR A 126 31.75 4.20 -13.57
C THR A 126 31.05 4.45 -14.91
N ALA A 127 31.62 3.81 -15.92
CA ALA A 127 31.51 4.05 -17.34
C ALA A 127 30.12 3.82 -17.96
N ALA A 128 29.95 4.44 -19.12
CA ALA A 128 28.86 4.23 -20.06
C ALA A 128 28.74 2.76 -20.51
N PRO A 129 27.52 2.23 -20.69
CA PRO A 129 27.31 1.06 -21.54
C PRO A 129 27.15 1.47 -23.01
N PRO A 130 27.76 0.72 -23.95
CA PRO A 130 27.61 0.95 -25.38
C PRO A 130 26.22 0.58 -25.90
N THR A 131 25.87 1.28 -26.98
CA THR A 131 24.80 1.02 -27.93
C THR A 131 24.52 -0.46 -28.20
N ASN A 132 23.26 -0.87 -28.14
CA ASN A 132 22.79 -2.01 -28.93
C ASN A 132 21.52 -1.66 -29.71
N LYS A 133 21.73 -1.36 -31.00
CA LYS A 133 20.69 -1.28 -32.04
C LYS A 133 20.26 -2.71 -32.37
N GLY A 134 19.29 -3.25 -31.64
CA GLY A 134 18.59 -4.48 -31.99
C GLY A 134 17.28 -4.16 -32.69
N ALA A 135 17.32 -4.00 -34.01
CA ALA A 135 16.13 -4.00 -34.84
C ALA A 135 15.47 -5.39 -34.76
N ASN A 136 14.25 -5.48 -34.25
CA ASN A 136 13.41 -6.64 -34.49
C ASN A 136 12.11 -6.22 -35.18
N LYS A 137 12.16 -6.27 -36.52
CA LYS A 137 11.00 -6.29 -37.39
C LYS A 137 10.39 -7.69 -37.29
N GLY A 138 9.37 -7.82 -36.46
CA GLY A 138 8.53 -9.01 -36.39
C GLY A 138 7.09 -8.62 -36.64
N THR A 139 6.73 -8.43 -37.90
CA THR A 139 5.33 -8.49 -38.34
C THR A 139 4.81 -9.89 -38.07
N ASP A 140 3.74 -10.05 -37.31
CA ASP A 140 2.74 -11.03 -37.72
C ASP A 140 1.33 -10.55 -37.50
N LYS A 141 0.58 -10.69 -38.59
CA LYS A 141 -0.84 -10.40 -38.74
C LYS A 141 -1.60 -11.67 -38.35
N ARG A 142 -2.91 -11.52 -38.17
CA ARG A 142 -3.93 -12.58 -37.95
C ARG A 142 -4.06 -12.93 -36.46
N LYS A 143 -5.24 -12.98 -35.87
CA LYS A 143 -6.51 -13.44 -36.45
C LYS A 143 -7.69 -12.80 -35.72
N LYS A 144 -8.59 -12.24 -36.54
CA LYS A 144 -9.94 -11.82 -36.23
C LYS A 144 -10.81 -13.07 -36.04
N GLN A 145 -11.50 -13.16 -34.90
CA GLN A 145 -12.75 -13.90 -34.63
C GLN A 145 -13.38 -13.04 -33.52
N GLU A 146 -14.42 -12.22 -33.69
CA GLU A 146 -15.67 -12.39 -34.43
C GLU A 146 -16.30 -13.74 -34.08
N GLU A 147 -17.06 -13.79 -32.98
CA GLU A 147 -18.51 -13.96 -33.01
C GLU A 147 -19.15 -14.21 -31.63
N ASN A 148 -20.25 -13.48 -31.40
CA ASN A 148 -21.54 -13.94 -30.85
C ASN A 148 -21.67 -14.56 -29.46
N LYS A 149 -22.37 -13.81 -28.59
CA LYS A 149 -23.65 -14.12 -27.90
C LYS A 149 -23.67 -13.32 -26.58
N GLY A 150 -24.52 -12.31 -26.35
CA GLY A 150 -25.92 -12.20 -26.75
C GLY A 150 -26.78 -13.08 -25.85
N HIS A 151 -26.94 -12.71 -24.57
CA HIS A 151 -27.94 -13.16 -23.59
C HIS A 151 -27.53 -12.57 -22.22
N LYS A 152 -28.37 -11.98 -21.36
CA LYS A 152 -29.81 -11.76 -21.32
C LYS A 152 -30.00 -10.77 -20.15
N LEU A 153 -30.72 -9.66 -20.36
CA LEU A 153 -31.26 -8.85 -19.25
C LEU A 153 -32.36 -9.67 -18.54
N PRO A 154 -32.39 -9.75 -17.22
CA PRO A 154 -33.64 -9.84 -16.49
C PRO A 154 -34.11 -8.41 -16.15
N GLU A 155 -34.99 -7.93 -17.02
CA GLU A 155 -35.95 -6.89 -16.75
C GLU A 155 -36.99 -7.48 -15.79
N HIS A 156 -36.97 -7.09 -14.51
CA HIS A 156 -38.12 -7.16 -13.59
C HIS A 156 -37.83 -6.39 -12.30
N GLN A 157 -38.90 -5.87 -11.70
CA GLN A 157 -39.00 -5.13 -10.43
C GLN A 157 -38.70 -3.62 -10.48
N LYS A 158 -39.49 -2.93 -11.32
CA LYS A 158 -40.04 -1.60 -11.00
C LYS A 158 -41.54 -1.72 -10.78
N GLN A 159 -41.98 -2.26 -9.65
CA GLN A 159 -43.34 -2.11 -9.15
C GLN A 159 -43.26 -2.30 -7.64
N ASP A 160 -43.04 -1.23 -6.88
CA ASP A 160 -43.33 -1.10 -5.44
C ASP A 160 -42.90 0.30 -4.97
N GLU A 161 -43.58 1.36 -5.44
CA GLU A 161 -43.52 2.67 -4.77
C GLU A 161 -44.68 3.62 -5.15
N LEU A 162 -45.90 3.09 -5.34
CA LEU A 162 -47.12 3.89 -5.55
C LEU A 162 -48.17 3.72 -4.43
N ALA A 163 -47.76 3.35 -3.22
CA ALA A 163 -48.66 3.17 -2.08
C ALA A 163 -48.51 4.21 -0.95
N ALA A 164 -47.87 5.36 -1.19
CA ALA A 164 -47.69 6.40 -0.17
C ALA A 164 -48.47 7.70 -0.46
N ALA A 165 -49.64 7.59 -1.09
CA ALA A 165 -50.53 8.73 -1.34
C ALA A 165 -51.99 8.40 -1.02
N PHE A 166 -52.24 7.76 0.12
CA PHE A 166 -53.55 7.71 0.77
C PHE A 166 -53.34 7.33 2.24
N ASP A 167 -52.97 8.31 3.06
CA ASP A 167 -53.55 8.40 4.39
C ASP A 167 -53.60 9.87 4.81
N LEU A 168 -54.82 10.28 5.15
CA LEU A 168 -55.22 11.58 5.65
C LEU A 168 -54.68 11.83 7.07
#